data_AF-A0A356P568-F1
#
_entry.id   AF-A0A356P568-F1
#
_cell.length_a   1.000
_cell.length_b   1.000
_cell.length_c   1.000
_cell.angle_alpha   90.00
_cell.angle_beta   90.00
_cell.angle_gamma   90.00
#
_symmetry.space_group_name_H-M   'P 1'
#
loop_
_entity.id
_entity.type
_entity.pdbx_description
1 polymer ?
#
loop_
_entity_poly.entity_id
_entity_poly.type
_entity_poly.pdbx_seq_one_letter_code
_entity_poly.pdbx_strand_id
1 'polypeptide(L)'
;MHKLRSEKEVLRDIKNLIQTHFGDSGQSIQVEVIANKVALWGTVDSLVEKDFFGSRVGRIDGVRELDNSLTVANDGTIKDKDVEIGIAERFQGSNDEDIAHLGCRVSRGIATLLGRVETQSTARLAKRLASQVRGVKEIRSEILFSDKEIDDATLVNRVEKAFVTSPWVNAHEVTTEARNGVITLTGMVDTQETMEWAVETTYKVPGVKAVVSELLARHRSQCDDLRLTEQLVAKLGQHRLNSGQIHAFVKGGIAFLTGEVYSEEDRLCAEKMVQHVPEIHNVNNSIIVAAHTSRKDF
;
A
#
# COMPACT_ATOMS: atom_id res chain seq x y z
N MET A 1 2.27 24.71 -9.90
CA MET A 1 2.67 25.37 -8.63
C MET A 1 1.87 24.74 -7.49
N HIS A 2 2.45 23.80 -6.74
CA HIS A 2 1.80 23.26 -5.53
C HIS A 2 1.71 24.37 -4.49
N LYS A 3 0.49 24.77 -4.09
CA LYS A 3 0.26 25.66 -2.95
C LYS A 3 0.91 25.00 -1.72
N LEU A 4 1.92 25.64 -1.12
CA LEU A 4 2.33 25.29 0.23
C LEU A 4 1.10 25.52 1.13
N ARG A 5 0.58 24.45 1.74
CA ARG A 5 -0.47 24.56 2.76
C ARG A 5 0.09 25.38 3.92
N SER A 6 -0.75 26.22 4.52
CA SER A 6 -0.31 27.06 5.64
C SER A 6 -0.07 26.18 6.87
N GLU A 7 0.95 26.50 7.68
CA GLU A 7 1.23 25.83 8.96
C GLU A 7 -0.02 25.74 9.85
N LYS A 8 -0.87 26.77 9.82
CA LYS A 8 -2.13 26.80 10.56
C LYS A 8 -3.16 25.76 10.08
N GLU A 9 -3.17 25.45 8.80
CA GLU A 9 -4.04 24.41 8.24
C GLU A 9 -3.56 23.02 8.66
N VAL A 10 -2.25 22.77 8.57
CA VAL A 10 -1.63 21.51 8.99
C VAL A 10 -1.87 21.27 10.49
N LEU A 11 -1.65 22.28 11.33
CA LEU A 11 -1.88 22.19 12.76
C LEU A 11 -3.35 21.91 13.11
N ARG A 12 -4.30 22.52 12.38
CA ARG A 12 -5.72 22.25 12.56
C ARG A 12 -6.08 20.82 12.17
N ASP A 13 -5.57 20.33 11.03
CA ASP A 13 -5.82 18.97 10.56
C ASP A 13 -5.29 17.94 11.58
N ILE A 14 -4.10 18.18 12.14
CA ILE A 14 -3.53 17.33 13.21
C ILE A 14 -4.39 17.36 14.47
N LYS A 15 -4.80 18.55 14.95
CA LYS A 15 -5.65 18.66 16.16
C LYS A 15 -7.00 17.96 15.97
N ASN A 16 -7.61 18.09 14.80
CA ASN A 16 -8.85 17.39 14.48
C ASN A 16 -8.65 15.87 14.48
N LEU A 17 -7.53 15.38 13.93
CA LEU A 17 -7.20 13.96 13.93
C LEU A 17 -7.04 13.41 15.36
N ILE A 18 -6.35 14.15 16.23
CA ILE A 18 -6.19 13.78 17.65
C ILE A 18 -7.55 13.71 18.35
N GLN A 19 -8.38 14.75 18.20
CA GLN A 19 -9.70 14.80 18.85
C GLN A 19 -10.64 13.70 18.37
N THR A 20 -10.63 13.40 17.07
CA THR A 20 -11.53 12.42 16.46
C THR A 20 -11.22 11.00 16.93
N HIS A 21 -9.95 10.66 17.12
CA HIS A 21 -9.53 9.29 17.43
C HIS A 21 -9.33 9.02 18.93
N PHE A 22 -9.05 10.04 19.75
CA PHE A 22 -8.60 9.83 21.14
C PHE A 22 -9.40 10.58 22.20
N GLY A 23 -10.35 11.44 21.81
CA GLY A 23 -11.17 12.19 22.75
C GLY A 23 -10.33 12.90 23.83
N ASP A 24 -10.57 12.56 25.09
CA ASP A 24 -9.90 13.18 26.24
C ASP A 24 -8.43 12.77 26.42
N SER A 25 -8.04 11.55 26.00
CA SER A 25 -6.64 11.11 26.04
C SER A 25 -5.73 11.91 25.09
N GLY A 26 -6.32 12.58 24.09
CA GLY A 26 -5.60 13.46 23.18
C GLY A 26 -5.26 14.84 23.76
N GLN A 27 -5.81 15.22 24.92
CA GLN A 27 -5.64 16.57 25.49
C GLN A 27 -4.23 16.81 26.06
N SER A 28 -3.52 15.76 26.46
CA SER A 28 -2.12 15.84 26.93
C SER A 28 -1.10 15.96 25.80
N ILE A 29 -1.54 15.81 24.55
CA ILE A 29 -0.68 15.83 23.38
C ILE A 29 -0.51 17.26 22.89
N GLN A 30 0.73 17.73 22.90
CA GLN A 30 1.13 19.01 22.35
C GLN A 30 1.73 18.80 20.96
N VAL A 31 1.41 19.73 20.06
CA VAL A 31 1.80 19.68 18.65
C VAL A 31 2.31 21.04 18.25
N GLU A 32 3.49 21.06 17.64
CA GLU A 32 4.07 22.23 17.02
C GLU A 32 4.41 21.94 15.56
N VAL A 33 4.14 22.90 14.69
CA VAL A 33 4.41 22.81 13.25
C VAL A 33 5.26 24.01 12.88
N ILE A 34 6.48 23.76 12.42
CA ILE A 34 7.42 24.79 11.96
C ILE A 34 7.78 24.47 10.52
N ALA A 35 7.33 25.30 9.58
CA ALA A 35 7.42 25.09 8.13
C ALA A 35 6.85 23.72 7.70
N ASN A 36 7.73 22.75 7.43
CA ASN A 36 7.36 21.39 7.03
C ASN A 36 7.72 20.34 8.09
N LYS A 37 8.17 20.77 9.28
CA LYS A 37 8.53 19.90 10.40
C LYS A 37 7.41 19.92 11.43
N VAL A 38 6.99 18.75 11.87
CA VAL A 38 6.02 18.59 12.95
C VAL A 38 6.71 17.95 14.14
N ALA A 39 6.53 18.53 15.32
CA ALA A 39 6.98 17.97 16.58
C ALA A 39 5.77 17.60 17.44
N LEU A 40 5.74 16.37 17.92
CA LEU A 40 4.71 15.82 18.80
C LEU A 40 5.34 15.44 20.13
N TRP A 41 4.81 15.94 21.23
CA TRP A 41 5.22 15.53 22.57
C TRP A 41 4.05 15.51 23.53
N GLY A 42 4.18 14.74 24.60
CA GLY A 42 3.10 14.50 25.55
C GLY A 42 3.04 13.03 25.95
N THR A 43 1.93 12.66 26.58
CA THR A 43 1.70 11.31 27.10
C THR A 43 0.61 10.59 26.31
N VAL A 44 0.82 9.30 26.05
CA VAL A 44 -0.18 8.37 25.47
C VAL A 44 -0.30 7.12 26.33
N ASP A 45 -1.40 6.38 26.20
CA ASP A 45 -1.69 5.23 27.07
C ASP A 45 -1.02 3.93 26.59
N SER A 46 -0.76 3.81 25.29
CA SER A 46 -0.12 2.62 24.71
C SER A 46 0.81 2.94 23.54
N LEU A 47 1.69 1.98 23.24
CA LEU A 47 2.62 2.08 22.11
C LEU A 47 1.88 2.15 20.77
N VAL A 48 0.76 1.44 20.60
CA VAL A 48 -0.07 1.54 19.38
C VAL A 48 -0.53 2.97 19.12
N GLU A 49 -0.92 3.70 20.15
CA GLU A 49 -1.37 5.09 19.98
C GLU A 49 -0.21 5.97 19.50
N LYS A 50 0.97 5.81 20.12
CA LYS A 50 2.19 6.50 19.70
C LYS A 50 2.51 6.24 18.22
N ASP A 51 2.46 4.98 17.79
CA ASP A 51 2.76 4.59 16.42
C ASP A 51 1.67 5.07 15.43
N PHE A 52 0.41 5.07 15.86
CA PHE A 52 -0.72 5.59 15.10
C PHE A 52 -0.53 7.08 14.81
N PHE A 53 -0.14 7.89 15.81
CA PHE A 53 0.17 9.30 15.60
C PHE A 53 1.33 9.48 14.62
N GLY A 54 2.42 8.75 14.81
CA GLY A 54 3.57 8.78 13.91
C GLY A 54 3.18 8.56 12.46
N SER A 55 2.43 7.48 12.22
CA SER A 55 2.04 7.06 10.87
C SER A 55 1.00 7.98 10.23
N ARG A 56 0.02 8.47 11.02
CA ARG A 56 -1.06 9.32 10.50
C ARG A 56 -0.59 10.74 10.23
N VAL A 57 0.15 11.33 11.18
CA VAL A 57 0.64 12.71 11.05
C VAL A 57 1.68 12.80 9.93
N GLY A 58 2.54 11.80 9.79
CA GLY A 58 3.51 11.75 8.68
C GLY A 58 2.89 11.63 7.29
N ARG A 59 1.62 11.20 7.18
CA ARG A 59 0.89 11.09 5.90
C ARG A 59 0.10 12.35 5.54
N ILE A 60 0.09 13.38 6.39
CA ILE A 60 -0.63 14.62 6.12
C ILE A 60 0.15 15.44 5.08
N ASP A 61 -0.55 15.87 4.02
CA ASP A 61 0.01 16.74 2.99
C ASP A 61 0.59 18.03 3.60
N GLY A 62 1.91 18.18 3.51
CA GLY A 62 2.67 19.31 4.07
C GLY A 62 3.70 18.91 5.13
N VAL A 63 3.59 17.69 5.69
CA VAL A 63 4.56 17.16 6.65
C VAL A 63 5.71 16.48 5.90
N ARG A 64 6.93 17.02 6.01
CA ARG A 64 8.14 16.39 5.46
C ARG A 64 8.97 15.69 6.53
N GLU A 65 8.94 16.19 7.75
CA GLU A 65 9.71 15.68 8.87
C GLU A 65 8.81 15.61 10.09
N LEU A 66 8.84 14.49 10.80
CA LEU A 66 8.04 14.26 11.99
C LEU A 66 8.96 13.84 13.14
N ASP A 67 9.03 14.67 14.16
CA ASP A 67 9.63 14.33 15.44
C ASP A 67 8.54 13.84 16.39
N ASN A 68 8.46 12.51 16.55
CA ASN A 68 7.51 11.86 17.46
C ASN A 68 8.17 11.57 18.81
N SER A 69 8.13 12.56 19.70
CA SER A 69 8.63 12.51 21.07
C SER A 69 7.54 12.16 22.09
N LEU A 70 6.46 11.50 21.67
CA LEU A 70 5.42 11.00 22.57
C LEU A 70 5.98 9.94 23.54
N THR A 71 5.59 10.03 24.81
CA THR A 71 5.97 9.08 25.86
C THR A 71 4.76 8.25 26.26
N VAL A 72 4.91 6.93 26.33
CA VAL A 72 3.84 6.09 26.89
C VAL A 72 3.83 6.29 28.40
N ALA A 73 2.75 6.85 28.92
CA ALA A 73 2.56 7.06 30.34
C ALA A 73 2.39 5.71 31.04
N ASN A 74 3.17 5.52 32.08
CA ASN A 74 2.85 4.63 33.16
C ASN A 74 2.79 5.54 34.38
N ASP A 75 1.59 5.84 34.84
CA ASP A 75 1.29 6.73 35.97
C ASP A 75 1.84 6.21 37.32
N GLY A 76 2.59 5.10 37.29
CA GLY A 76 3.14 4.42 38.47
C GLY A 76 2.16 3.42 39.07
N THR A 77 0.92 3.38 38.58
CA THR A 77 -0.11 2.44 39.04
C THR A 77 0.08 1.06 38.39
N ILE A 78 0.57 1.01 37.15
CA ILE A 78 0.74 -0.23 36.40
C ILE A 78 2.14 -0.80 36.66
N LYS A 79 2.24 -1.94 37.34
CA LYS A 79 3.53 -2.62 37.52
C LYS A 79 3.86 -3.42 36.26
N ASP A 80 5.15 -3.67 36.02
CA ASP A 80 5.59 -4.51 34.90
C ASP A 80 4.89 -5.89 34.90
N LYS A 81 4.59 -6.42 36.09
CA LYS A 81 3.83 -7.66 36.25
C LYS A 81 2.38 -7.56 35.73
N ASP A 82 1.73 -6.42 35.91
CA ASP A 82 0.38 -6.19 35.40
C ASP A 82 0.39 -6.08 33.87
N VAL A 83 1.45 -5.47 33.31
CA VAL A 83 1.68 -5.44 31.85
C VAL A 83 1.92 -6.85 31.32
N GLU A 84 2.74 -7.65 31.99
CA GLU A 84 3.02 -9.05 31.61
C GLU A 84 1.73 -9.89 31.58
N ILE A 85 0.89 -9.77 32.61
CA ILE A 85 -0.42 -10.42 32.67
C ILE A 85 -1.31 -9.94 31.51
N GLY A 86 -1.39 -8.63 31.25
CA GLY A 86 -2.20 -8.08 30.17
C GLY A 86 -1.75 -8.51 28.77
N ILE A 87 -0.45 -8.75 28.56
CA ILE A 87 0.07 -9.34 27.32
C ILE A 87 -0.33 -10.82 27.23
N ALA A 88 -0.11 -11.59 28.30
CA ALA A 88 -0.43 -13.02 28.34
C ALA A 88 -1.92 -13.29 28.10
N GLU A 89 -2.82 -12.50 28.71
CA GLU A 89 -4.27 -12.61 28.49
C GLU A 89 -4.65 -12.32 27.04
N ARG A 90 -4.04 -11.31 26.40
CA ARG A 90 -4.27 -11.04 24.97
C ARG A 90 -3.74 -12.14 24.07
N PHE A 91 -2.62 -12.76 24.44
CA PHE A 91 -2.05 -13.88 23.68
C PHE A 91 -2.94 -15.12 23.78
N GLN A 92 -3.42 -15.45 24.98
CA GLN A 92 -4.38 -16.54 25.20
C GLN A 92 -5.73 -16.30 24.53
N GLY A 93 -6.17 -15.04 24.43
CA GLY A 93 -7.41 -14.66 23.74
C GLY A 93 -7.28 -14.60 22.21
N SER A 94 -6.09 -14.85 21.65
CA SER A 94 -5.91 -14.89 20.20
C SER A 94 -6.34 -16.25 19.61
N ASN A 95 -6.86 -16.26 18.39
CA ASN A 95 -7.24 -17.49 17.68
C ASN A 95 -6.04 -18.27 17.10
N ASP A 96 -4.81 -17.95 17.55
CA ASP A 96 -3.57 -18.50 17.01
C ASP A 96 -2.83 -19.25 18.13
N GLU A 97 -2.69 -20.58 17.97
CA GLU A 97 -2.08 -21.45 18.98
C GLU A 97 -0.61 -21.09 19.23
N ASP A 98 0.13 -20.67 18.19
CA ASP A 98 1.52 -20.24 18.33
C ASP A 98 1.61 -19.05 19.28
N ILE A 99 0.70 -18.07 19.14
CA ILE A 99 0.67 -16.88 19.98
C ILE A 99 0.27 -17.22 21.41
N ALA A 100 -0.70 -18.11 21.61
CA ALA A 100 -1.14 -18.53 22.94
C ALA A 100 -0.01 -19.19 23.76
N HIS A 101 0.97 -19.79 23.09
CA HIS A 101 2.15 -20.41 23.72
C HIS A 101 3.38 -19.50 23.79
N LEU A 102 3.31 -18.26 23.29
CA LEU A 102 4.39 -17.30 23.44
C LEU A 102 4.53 -16.83 24.89
N GLY A 103 5.77 -16.78 25.36
CA GLY A 103 6.13 -16.12 26.60
C GLY A 103 6.37 -14.63 26.38
N CYS A 104 6.22 -13.84 27.44
CA CYS A 104 6.70 -12.47 27.46
C CYS A 104 7.39 -12.18 28.80
N ARG A 105 8.34 -11.25 28.81
CA ARG A 105 8.91 -10.67 30.03
C ARG A 105 8.83 -9.16 29.92
N VAL A 106 8.40 -8.48 30.98
CA VAL A 106 8.34 -7.02 31.00
C VAL A 106 9.31 -6.45 32.02
N SER A 107 10.09 -5.44 31.64
CA SER A 107 10.95 -4.70 32.56
C SER A 107 10.99 -3.23 32.21
N ARG A 108 10.61 -2.36 33.17
CA ARG A 108 10.51 -0.91 33.00
C ARG A 108 9.66 -0.50 31.79
N GLY A 109 8.58 -1.23 31.52
CA GLY A 109 7.72 -1.05 30.35
C GLY A 109 8.29 -1.58 29.03
N ILE A 110 9.45 -2.25 29.03
CA ILE A 110 10.01 -2.92 27.83
C ILE A 110 9.50 -4.37 27.83
N ALA A 111 8.66 -4.72 26.87
CA ALA A 111 8.12 -6.07 26.69
C ALA A 111 9.02 -6.88 25.75
N THR A 112 9.63 -7.95 26.26
CA THR A 112 10.45 -8.89 25.49
C THR A 112 9.62 -10.14 25.20
N LEU A 113 9.26 -10.35 23.94
CA LEU A 113 8.50 -11.51 23.47
C LEU A 113 9.45 -12.69 23.19
N LEU A 114 9.10 -13.86 23.70
CA LEU A 114 9.95 -15.06 23.72
C LEU A 114 9.13 -16.27 23.27
N GLY A 115 9.76 -17.19 22.54
CA GLY A 115 9.13 -18.45 22.16
C GLY A 115 9.43 -18.82 20.72
N ARG A 116 8.61 -19.69 20.15
CA ARG A 116 8.72 -20.16 18.78
C ARG A 116 7.42 -19.90 18.03
N VAL A 117 7.52 -19.46 16.79
CA VAL A 117 6.37 -19.34 15.87
C VAL A 117 6.74 -19.94 14.51
N GLU A 118 5.73 -20.35 13.76
CA GLU A 118 5.94 -20.88 12.42
C GLU A 118 6.09 -19.80 11.34
N THR A 119 5.43 -18.65 11.53
CA THR A 119 5.35 -17.59 10.50
C THR A 119 5.75 -16.22 11.02
N GLN A 120 6.31 -15.41 10.12
CA GLN A 120 6.63 -14.02 10.42
C GLN A 120 5.36 -13.16 10.61
N SER A 121 4.23 -13.51 9.99
CA SER A 121 2.93 -12.88 10.27
C SER A 121 2.49 -13.09 11.72
N THR A 122 2.68 -14.29 12.28
CA THR A 122 2.36 -14.59 13.69
C THR A 122 3.24 -13.76 14.63
N ALA A 123 4.55 -13.66 14.36
CA ALA A 123 5.44 -12.78 15.13
C ALA A 123 5.02 -11.30 15.07
N ARG A 124 4.56 -10.83 13.90
CA ARG A 124 4.04 -9.46 13.74
C ARG A 124 2.73 -9.24 14.49
N LEU A 125 1.83 -10.22 14.44
CA LEU A 125 0.58 -10.19 15.18
C LEU A 125 0.83 -10.17 16.69
N ALA A 126 1.75 -10.99 17.21
CA ALA A 126 2.15 -10.99 18.61
C ALA A 126 2.70 -9.61 19.05
N LYS A 127 3.57 -8.99 18.25
CA LYS A 127 4.04 -7.61 18.50
C LYS A 127 2.88 -6.62 18.54
N ARG A 128 1.94 -6.71 17.59
CA ARG A 128 0.77 -5.82 17.53
C ARG A 128 -0.11 -5.99 18.78
N LEU A 129 -0.41 -7.22 19.17
CA LEU A 129 -1.21 -7.51 20.38
C LEU A 129 -0.52 -6.98 21.64
N ALA A 130 0.79 -7.18 21.77
CA ALA A 130 1.56 -6.65 22.89
C ALA A 130 1.57 -5.11 22.91
N SER A 131 1.69 -4.45 21.75
CA SER A 131 1.71 -2.97 21.67
C SER A 131 0.41 -2.28 22.09
N GLN A 132 -0.70 -3.02 22.13
CA GLN A 132 -2.00 -2.54 22.58
C GLN A 132 -2.17 -2.58 24.11
N VAL A 133 -1.25 -3.24 24.82
CA VAL A 133 -1.31 -3.31 26.28
C VAL A 133 -0.82 -1.99 26.87
N ARG A 134 -1.61 -1.43 27.78
CA ARG A 134 -1.25 -0.20 28.51
C ARG A 134 0.03 -0.41 29.31
N GLY A 135 0.92 0.59 29.27
CA GLY A 135 2.21 0.54 29.97
C GLY A 135 3.37 -0.07 29.16
N VAL A 136 3.11 -0.64 27.98
CA VAL A 136 4.17 -1.07 27.04
C VAL A 136 4.78 0.17 26.38
N LYS A 137 6.06 0.42 26.64
CA LYS A 137 6.86 1.52 26.09
C LYS A 137 7.66 1.11 24.86
N GLU A 138 8.16 -0.12 24.85
CA GLU A 138 8.99 -0.69 23.79
C GLU A 138 8.74 -2.19 23.71
N ILE A 139 8.83 -2.76 22.52
CA ILE A 139 8.73 -4.21 22.31
C ILE A 139 10.02 -4.72 21.70
N ARG A 140 10.64 -5.68 22.39
CA ARG A 140 11.74 -6.49 21.89
C ARG A 140 11.23 -7.86 21.53
N SER A 141 11.76 -8.42 20.46
CA SER A 141 11.33 -9.73 19.98
C SER A 141 12.54 -10.63 19.88
N GLU A 142 12.51 -11.65 20.73
CA GLU A 142 13.44 -12.78 20.77
C GLU A 142 12.68 -14.06 20.38
N ILE A 143 11.73 -13.91 19.46
CA ILE A 143 10.94 -15.01 18.92
C ILE A 143 11.80 -15.75 17.91
N LEU A 144 11.91 -17.06 18.07
CA LEU A 144 12.60 -17.95 17.17
C LEU A 144 11.61 -18.50 16.13
N PHE A 145 12.09 -18.71 14.91
CA PHE A 145 11.30 -19.39 13.88
C PHE A 145 11.66 -20.87 13.87
N SER A 146 10.69 -21.72 13.55
CA SER A 146 10.95 -23.16 13.43
C SER A 146 12.03 -23.46 12.38
N ASP A 147 13.10 -24.14 12.77
CA ASP A 147 14.28 -24.50 11.94
C ASP A 147 13.99 -25.59 10.89
N LYS A 148 12.75 -25.73 10.42
CA LYS A 148 12.51 -26.58 9.25
C LYS A 148 13.19 -25.88 8.07
N GLU A 149 14.36 -26.35 7.69
CA GLU A 149 15.03 -25.97 6.44
C GLU A 149 14.08 -26.35 5.30
N ILE A 150 13.33 -25.34 4.86
CA ILE A 150 12.54 -25.38 3.64
C ILE A 150 13.45 -24.82 2.57
N ASP A 151 13.68 -25.60 1.51
CA ASP A 151 14.45 -25.12 0.38
C ASP A 151 13.73 -23.95 -0.30
N ASP A 152 14.51 -23.05 -0.89
CA ASP A 152 14.00 -21.83 -1.49
C ASP A 152 13.00 -22.11 -2.64
N ALA A 153 13.16 -23.21 -3.39
CA ALA A 153 12.23 -23.57 -4.46
C ALA A 153 10.85 -23.97 -3.92
N THR A 154 10.82 -24.75 -2.83
CA THR A 154 9.60 -25.06 -2.10
C THR A 154 8.96 -23.80 -1.51
N LEU A 155 9.77 -22.84 -1.04
CA LEU A 155 9.27 -21.59 -0.51
C LEU A 155 8.59 -20.73 -1.59
N VAL A 156 9.21 -20.59 -2.78
CA VAL A 156 8.61 -19.90 -3.94
C VAL A 156 7.26 -20.53 -4.29
N ASN A 157 7.21 -21.86 -4.45
CA ASN A 157 5.98 -22.58 -4.79
C ASN A 157 4.84 -22.33 -3.77
N ARG A 158 5.18 -22.24 -2.48
CA ARG A 158 4.19 -21.94 -1.43
C ARG A 158 3.67 -20.50 -1.51
N VAL A 159 4.55 -19.55 -1.78
CA VAL A 159 4.18 -18.13 -1.97
C VAL A 159 3.31 -17.95 -3.20
N GLU A 160 3.69 -18.54 -4.35
CA GLU A 160 2.88 -18.49 -5.56
C GLU A 160 1.49 -19.11 -5.34
N LYS A 161 1.41 -20.26 -4.66
CA LYS A 161 0.13 -20.87 -4.29
C LYS A 161 -0.71 -19.99 -3.36
N ALA A 162 -0.07 -19.29 -2.41
CA ALA A 162 -0.75 -18.34 -1.53
C ALA A 162 -1.33 -17.16 -2.32
N PHE A 163 -0.62 -16.66 -3.33
CA PHE A 163 -1.12 -15.61 -4.23
C PHE A 163 -2.29 -16.09 -5.09
N VAL A 164 -2.22 -17.30 -5.67
CA VAL A 164 -3.34 -17.87 -6.44
C VAL A 164 -4.62 -17.99 -5.60
N THR A 165 -4.47 -18.24 -4.29
CA THR A 165 -5.61 -18.37 -3.37
C THR A 165 -6.12 -17.01 -2.88
N SER A 166 -5.34 -15.94 -3.05
CA SER A 166 -5.69 -14.60 -2.61
C SER A 166 -6.54 -13.88 -3.66
N PRO A 167 -7.77 -13.45 -3.36
CA PRO A 167 -8.58 -12.68 -4.31
C PRO A 167 -8.06 -11.25 -4.54
N TRP A 168 -7.09 -10.78 -3.75
CA TRP A 168 -6.60 -9.40 -3.77
C TRP A 168 -5.29 -9.20 -4.52
N VAL A 169 -4.61 -10.29 -4.92
CA VAL A 169 -3.29 -10.23 -5.57
C VAL A 169 -3.33 -11.06 -6.84
N ASN A 170 -3.09 -10.43 -7.99
CA ASN A 170 -2.95 -11.15 -9.25
C ASN A 170 -1.57 -11.81 -9.32
N ALA A 171 -1.53 -13.13 -9.15
CA ALA A 171 -0.30 -13.91 -9.15
C ALA A 171 0.51 -13.79 -10.46
N HIS A 172 -0.12 -13.41 -11.58
CA HIS A 172 0.59 -13.27 -12.87
C HIS A 172 1.39 -11.97 -13.01
N GLU A 173 1.13 -10.98 -12.15
CA GLU A 173 1.80 -9.68 -12.20
C GLU A 173 2.95 -9.56 -11.19
N VAL A 174 3.11 -10.57 -10.32
CA VAL A 174 4.09 -10.60 -9.23
C VAL A 174 5.04 -11.77 -9.44
N THR A 175 6.31 -11.48 -9.65
CA THR A 175 7.39 -12.48 -9.71
C THR A 175 8.00 -12.64 -8.32
N THR A 176 8.23 -13.89 -7.93
CA THR A 176 8.74 -14.25 -6.59
C THR A 176 10.09 -14.95 -6.71
N GLU A 177 11.08 -14.45 -5.98
CA GLU A 177 12.37 -15.14 -5.81
C GLU A 177 12.63 -15.42 -4.33
N ALA A 178 13.28 -16.53 -4.01
CA ALA A 178 13.67 -16.88 -2.64
C ALA A 178 15.17 -17.13 -2.53
N ARG A 179 15.80 -16.59 -1.48
CA ARG A 179 17.18 -16.86 -1.11
C ARG A 179 17.33 -16.97 0.40
N ASN A 180 17.74 -18.13 0.91
CA ASN A 180 17.93 -18.42 2.33
C ASN A 180 16.71 -18.04 3.20
N GLY A 181 15.49 -18.24 2.68
CA GLY A 181 14.25 -17.85 3.36
C GLY A 181 13.88 -16.36 3.26
N VAL A 182 14.63 -15.56 2.51
CA VAL A 182 14.28 -14.17 2.16
C VAL A 182 13.57 -14.17 0.81
N ILE A 183 12.34 -13.69 0.78
CA ILE A 183 11.55 -13.55 -0.44
C ILE A 183 11.75 -12.17 -1.03
N THR A 184 11.99 -12.09 -2.34
CA THR A 184 11.97 -10.84 -3.10
C THR A 184 10.77 -10.85 -4.04
N LEU A 185 9.91 -9.85 -3.91
CA LEU A 185 8.74 -9.65 -4.77
C LEU A 185 9.05 -8.53 -5.78
N THR A 186 8.99 -8.85 -7.06
CA THR A 186 9.20 -7.90 -8.17
C THR A 186 8.00 -7.92 -9.10
N GLY A 187 7.78 -6.84 -9.85
CA GLY A 187 6.65 -6.72 -10.78
C GLY A 187 5.85 -5.43 -10.62
N MET A 188 4.69 -5.38 -11.29
CA MET A 188 3.88 -4.17 -11.38
C MET A 188 2.44 -4.46 -10.98
N VAL A 189 1.96 -3.80 -9.94
CA VAL A 189 0.62 -4.01 -9.36
C VAL A 189 -0.26 -2.78 -9.58
N ASP A 190 -1.58 -2.95 -9.64
CA ASP A 190 -2.49 -1.84 -9.95
C ASP A 190 -2.57 -0.77 -8.86
N THR A 191 -2.40 -1.15 -7.60
CA THR A 191 -2.54 -0.24 -6.46
C THR A 191 -1.50 -0.49 -5.37
N GLN A 192 -1.25 0.53 -4.55
CA GLN A 192 -0.44 0.38 -3.35
C GLN A 192 -1.08 -0.60 -2.35
N GLU A 193 -2.41 -0.69 -2.30
CA GLU A 193 -3.10 -1.65 -1.45
C GLU A 193 -2.79 -3.09 -1.88
N THR A 194 -2.78 -3.37 -3.18
CA THR A 194 -2.35 -4.66 -3.74
C THR A 194 -0.92 -5.00 -3.36
N MET A 195 -0.01 -4.01 -3.34
CA MET A 195 1.37 -4.19 -2.87
C MET A 195 1.42 -4.62 -1.39
N GLU A 196 0.66 -3.95 -0.52
CA GLU A 196 0.57 -4.28 0.90
C GLU A 196 -0.01 -5.69 1.11
N TRP A 197 -1.05 -6.05 0.36
CA TRP A 197 -1.63 -7.41 0.39
C TRP A 197 -0.67 -8.49 -0.11
N ALA A 198 0.14 -8.21 -1.12
CA ALA A 198 1.15 -9.15 -1.62
C ALA A 198 2.22 -9.42 -0.55
N VAL A 199 2.73 -8.35 0.08
CA VAL A 199 3.70 -8.47 1.17
C VAL A 199 3.11 -9.24 2.34
N GLU A 200 1.89 -8.89 2.77
CA GLU A 200 1.23 -9.54 3.91
C GLU A 200 0.92 -11.01 3.64
N THR A 201 0.46 -11.34 2.43
CA THR A 201 0.22 -12.73 2.02
C THR A 201 1.50 -13.56 2.04
N THR A 202 2.62 -12.97 1.62
CA THR A 202 3.93 -13.64 1.65
C THR A 202 4.38 -13.94 3.08
N TYR A 203 4.18 -13.01 4.01
CA TYR A 203 4.57 -13.22 5.42
C TYR A 203 3.75 -14.30 6.15
N LYS A 204 2.60 -14.68 5.61
CA LYS A 204 1.78 -15.80 6.10
C LYS A 204 2.31 -17.17 5.71
N VAL A 205 3.28 -17.23 4.80
CA VAL A 205 3.86 -18.49 4.35
C VAL A 205 4.89 -19.00 5.38
N PRO A 206 4.71 -20.22 5.94
CA PRO A 206 5.69 -20.80 6.85
C PRO A 206 7.05 -20.99 6.20
N GLY A 207 8.11 -20.54 6.89
CA GLY A 207 9.50 -20.57 6.42
C GLY A 207 10.00 -19.24 5.86
N VAL A 208 9.12 -18.25 5.60
CA VAL A 208 9.53 -16.92 5.17
C VAL A 208 10.10 -16.14 6.36
N LYS A 209 11.38 -15.77 6.26
CA LYS A 209 12.12 -15.01 7.29
C LYS A 209 12.03 -13.51 7.05
N ALA A 210 12.13 -13.08 5.80
CA ALA A 210 12.03 -11.68 5.42
C ALA A 210 11.40 -11.55 4.02
N VAL A 211 10.82 -10.39 3.75
CA VAL A 211 10.26 -10.05 2.45
C VAL A 211 10.84 -8.70 2.04
N VAL A 212 11.45 -8.67 0.87
CA VAL A 212 11.88 -7.47 0.17
C VAL A 212 10.85 -7.20 -0.93
N SER A 213 10.22 -6.03 -0.89
CA SER A 213 9.25 -5.63 -1.91
C SER A 213 9.89 -4.60 -2.83
N GLU A 214 10.04 -4.96 -4.09
CA GLU A 214 10.45 -4.09 -5.20
C GLU A 214 9.29 -3.94 -6.20
N LEU A 215 8.07 -4.15 -5.72
CA LEU A 215 6.85 -3.96 -6.51
C LEU A 215 6.65 -2.48 -6.80
N LEU A 216 6.15 -2.19 -8.00
CA LEU A 216 5.77 -0.84 -8.40
C LEU A 216 4.27 -0.77 -8.56
N ALA A 217 3.63 0.18 -7.87
CA ALA A 217 2.22 0.48 -8.10
C ALA A 217 2.07 1.31 -9.39
N ARG A 218 1.19 0.87 -10.29
CA ARG A 218 0.76 1.67 -11.43
C ARG A 218 0.10 2.95 -10.88
N HIS A 219 0.44 4.09 -11.45
CA HIS A 219 -0.33 5.30 -11.15
C HIS A 219 -1.78 5.08 -11.59
N ARG A 220 -2.78 5.47 -10.79
CA ARG A 220 -4.21 5.35 -11.18
C ARG A 220 -4.48 5.84 -12.60
N SER A 221 -3.86 6.96 -12.98
CA SER A 221 -3.97 7.49 -14.34
C SER A 221 -3.52 6.49 -15.40
N GLN A 222 -2.47 5.70 -15.17
CA GLN A 222 -1.98 4.71 -16.13
C GLN A 222 -2.93 3.49 -16.27
N CYS A 223 -3.59 3.06 -15.19
CA CYS A 223 -4.62 2.01 -15.27
C CYS A 223 -5.88 2.51 -15.97
N ASP A 224 -6.33 3.72 -15.64
CA ASP A 224 -7.45 4.35 -16.32
C ASP A 224 -7.13 4.53 -17.81
N ASP A 225 -5.95 5.07 -18.13
CA ASP A 225 -5.48 5.26 -19.50
C ASP A 225 -5.37 3.94 -20.28
N LEU A 226 -4.88 2.85 -19.66
CA LEU A 226 -4.80 1.53 -20.31
C LEU A 226 -6.19 0.95 -20.57
N ARG A 227 -7.08 0.97 -19.57
CA ARG A 227 -8.47 0.52 -19.71
C ARG A 227 -9.22 1.35 -20.77
N LEU A 228 -9.03 2.66 -20.76
CA LEU A 228 -9.60 3.58 -21.75
C LEU A 228 -9.03 3.31 -23.15
N THR A 229 -7.73 3.00 -23.25
CA THR A 229 -7.07 2.60 -24.50
C THR A 229 -7.70 1.32 -25.06
N GLU A 230 -7.86 0.27 -24.24
CA GLU A 230 -8.48 -0.99 -24.65
C GLU A 230 -9.93 -0.79 -25.09
N GLN A 231 -10.72 -0.02 -24.33
CA GLN A 231 -12.11 0.32 -24.68
C GLN A 231 -12.19 1.11 -25.99
N LEU A 232 -11.27 2.06 -26.20
CA LEU A 232 -11.18 2.86 -27.41
C LEU A 232 -10.83 1.99 -28.63
N VAL A 233 -9.82 1.13 -28.51
CA VAL A 233 -9.41 0.20 -29.58
C VAL A 233 -10.53 -0.79 -29.91
N ALA A 234 -11.21 -1.33 -28.90
CA ALA A 234 -12.35 -2.24 -29.11
C ALA A 234 -13.51 -1.56 -29.86
N LYS A 235 -13.85 -0.30 -29.51
CA LYS A 235 -14.89 0.47 -30.21
C LYS A 235 -14.51 0.80 -31.65
N LEU A 236 -13.28 1.22 -31.89
CA LEU A 236 -12.78 1.47 -33.26
C LEU A 236 -12.82 0.17 -34.09
N GLY A 237 -12.55 -0.98 -33.46
CA GLY A 237 -12.67 -2.30 -34.10
C GLY A 237 -14.08 -2.68 -34.54
N GLN A 238 -15.10 -2.33 -33.76
CA GLN A 238 -16.50 -2.63 -34.11
C GLN A 238 -16.96 -1.93 -35.40
N HIS A 239 -16.37 -0.78 -35.72
CA HIS A 239 -16.72 0.01 -36.89
C HIS A 239 -15.80 -0.21 -38.11
N ARG A 240 -15.04 -1.31 -38.13
CA ARG A 240 -14.07 -1.65 -39.19
C ARG A 240 -12.92 -0.65 -39.36
N LEU A 241 -12.70 0.23 -38.38
CA LEU A 241 -11.58 1.19 -38.36
C LEU A 241 -10.28 0.59 -37.78
N ASN A 242 -10.30 -0.69 -37.39
CA ASN A 242 -9.16 -1.42 -36.81
C ASN A 242 -8.43 -2.32 -37.83
N SER A 243 -8.23 -1.83 -39.05
CA SER A 243 -7.53 -2.55 -40.13
C SER A 243 -5.98 -2.50 -40.00
N GLY A 244 -5.44 -2.21 -38.80
CA GLY A 244 -4.00 -1.95 -38.60
C GLY A 244 -3.54 -0.57 -39.09
N GLN A 245 -4.49 0.26 -39.54
CA GLN A 245 -4.27 1.57 -40.14
C GLN A 245 -4.34 2.72 -39.11
N ILE A 246 -5.03 2.52 -38.00
CA ILE A 246 -5.21 3.52 -36.94
C ILE A 246 -4.70 2.94 -35.61
N HIS A 247 -3.73 3.62 -35.01
CA HIS A 247 -3.20 3.36 -33.69
C HIS A 247 -3.77 4.40 -32.71
N ALA A 248 -4.41 3.92 -31.65
CA ALA A 248 -5.04 4.74 -30.64
C ALA A 248 -4.50 4.39 -29.24
N PHE A 249 -4.13 5.41 -28.46
CA PHE A 249 -3.80 5.25 -27.04
C PHE A 249 -4.26 6.46 -26.24
N VAL A 250 -4.54 6.27 -24.96
CA VAL A 250 -4.99 7.32 -24.03
C VAL A 250 -3.87 7.62 -23.04
N LYS A 251 -3.66 8.90 -22.73
CA LYS A 251 -2.73 9.33 -21.69
C LYS A 251 -3.25 10.57 -20.97
N GLY A 252 -3.46 10.48 -19.65
CA GLY A 252 -4.00 11.54 -18.82
C GLY A 252 -5.40 12.01 -19.24
N GLY A 253 -6.25 11.10 -19.72
CA GLY A 253 -7.58 11.43 -20.24
C GLY A 253 -7.58 12.15 -21.61
N ILE A 254 -6.44 12.15 -22.31
CA ILE A 254 -6.29 12.62 -23.69
C ILE A 254 -6.12 11.41 -24.59
N ALA A 255 -7.01 11.25 -25.58
CA ALA A 255 -6.85 10.22 -26.61
C ALA A 255 -5.96 10.72 -27.74
N PHE A 256 -4.98 9.92 -28.11
CA PHE A 256 -4.09 10.15 -29.25
C PHE A 256 -4.47 9.16 -30.33
N LEU A 257 -4.90 9.67 -31.49
CA LEU A 257 -5.18 8.90 -32.68
C LEU A 257 -4.10 9.19 -33.72
N THR A 258 -3.47 8.15 -34.23
CA THR A 258 -2.45 8.23 -35.28
C THR A 258 -2.72 7.15 -36.32
N GLY A 259 -2.31 7.36 -37.57
CA GLY A 259 -2.58 6.37 -38.61
C GLY A 259 -2.80 6.97 -39.99
N GLU A 260 -3.13 6.11 -40.94
CA GLU A 260 -3.43 6.48 -42.32
C GLU A 260 -4.77 5.89 -42.74
N VAL A 261 -5.71 6.73 -43.17
CA VAL A 261 -7.04 6.32 -43.65
C VAL A 261 -7.25 6.77 -45.09
N TYR A 262 -8.17 6.12 -45.81
CA TYR A 262 -8.42 6.41 -47.24
C TYR A 262 -9.51 7.45 -47.49
N SER A 263 -10.28 7.82 -46.45
CA SER A 263 -11.40 8.76 -46.56
C SER A 263 -11.40 9.77 -45.42
N GLU A 264 -11.77 11.02 -45.72
CA GLU A 264 -12.05 12.04 -44.70
C GLU A 264 -13.22 11.62 -43.79
N GLU A 265 -14.14 10.79 -44.28
CA GLU A 265 -15.25 10.27 -43.49
C GLU A 265 -14.75 9.36 -42.35
N ASP A 266 -13.76 8.51 -42.62
CA ASP A 266 -13.17 7.61 -41.61
C ASP A 266 -12.41 8.40 -40.55
N ARG A 267 -11.70 9.46 -40.96
CA ARG A 267 -11.00 10.38 -40.03
C ARG A 267 -11.96 11.04 -39.06
N LEU A 268 -13.09 11.56 -39.57
CA LEU A 268 -14.13 12.22 -38.76
C LEU A 268 -14.89 11.21 -37.89
N CYS A 269 -15.10 9.99 -38.38
CA CYS A 269 -15.75 8.92 -37.65
C CYS A 269 -14.93 8.51 -36.41
N ALA A 270 -13.60 8.33 -36.58
CA ALA A 270 -12.69 8.02 -35.49
C ALA A 270 -12.72 9.09 -34.38
N GLU A 271 -12.72 10.37 -34.76
CA GLU A 271 -12.78 11.49 -33.81
C GLU A 271 -14.08 11.52 -32.99
N LYS A 272 -15.23 11.31 -33.66
CA LYS A 272 -16.54 11.27 -32.99
C LYS A 272 -16.66 10.09 -32.03
N MET A 273 -16.05 8.95 -32.33
CA MET A 273 -16.10 7.78 -31.45
C MET A 273 -15.42 8.01 -30.11
N VAL A 274 -14.32 8.76 -30.11
CA VAL A 274 -13.58 9.08 -28.89
C VAL A 274 -14.42 9.90 -27.92
N GLN A 275 -15.23 10.83 -28.43
CA GLN A 275 -16.12 11.67 -27.62
C GLN A 275 -17.21 10.87 -26.89
N HIS A 276 -17.47 9.64 -27.33
CA HIS A 276 -18.45 8.74 -26.70
C HIS A 276 -17.80 7.77 -25.70
N VAL A 277 -16.52 7.93 -25.38
CA VAL A 277 -15.84 7.18 -24.31
C VAL A 277 -15.88 8.04 -23.03
N PRO A 278 -16.51 7.57 -21.94
CA PRO A 278 -16.51 8.28 -20.66
C PRO A 278 -15.06 8.52 -20.19
N GLU A 279 -14.80 9.65 -19.54
CA GLU A 279 -13.48 10.03 -18.96
C GLU A 279 -12.41 10.50 -19.97
N ILE A 280 -12.66 10.43 -21.29
CA ILE A 280 -11.81 11.10 -22.29
C ILE A 280 -12.31 12.52 -22.51
N HIS A 281 -11.50 13.51 -22.11
CA HIS A 281 -11.89 14.92 -22.18
C HIS A 281 -11.32 15.64 -23.40
N ASN A 282 -10.26 15.11 -24.01
CA ASN A 282 -9.60 15.72 -25.17
C ASN A 282 -9.16 14.64 -26.18
N VAL A 283 -9.11 15.04 -27.45
CA VAL A 283 -8.68 14.20 -28.57
C VAL A 283 -7.59 14.90 -29.36
N ASN A 284 -6.47 14.22 -29.58
CA ASN A 284 -5.43 14.61 -30.50
C ASN A 284 -5.50 13.68 -31.72
N ASN A 285 -6.15 14.16 -32.78
CA ASN A 285 -6.32 13.43 -34.03
C ASN A 285 -5.20 13.80 -35.01
N SER A 286 -4.23 12.90 -35.16
CA SER A 286 -3.10 13.00 -36.10
C SER A 286 -3.20 11.95 -37.23
N ILE A 287 -4.41 11.54 -37.59
CA ILE A 287 -4.66 10.63 -38.71
C ILE A 287 -4.46 11.35 -40.04
N ILE A 288 -3.71 10.72 -40.95
CA ILE A 288 -3.42 11.22 -42.31
C ILE A 288 -4.41 10.60 -43.29
N VAL A 289 -4.97 11.41 -44.21
CA VAL A 289 -5.82 10.89 -45.30
C VAL A 289 -4.99 10.70 -46.56
N ALA A 290 -4.90 9.45 -47.02
CA ALA A 290 -4.18 9.08 -48.24
C ALA A 290 -4.93 9.62 -49.47
N ALA A 291 -4.46 10.74 -50.02
CA ALA A 291 -5.00 11.32 -51.24
C ALA A 291 -4.65 10.43 -52.45
N HIS A 292 -5.61 9.64 -52.93
CA HIS A 292 -5.51 9.08 -54.28
C HIS A 292 -5.65 10.22 -55.28
N THR A 293 -4.52 10.69 -55.83
CA THR A 293 -4.55 11.45 -57.09
C THR A 293 -5.17 10.55 -58.16
N SER A 294 -6.45 10.79 -58.47
CA SER A 294 -7.08 10.29 -59.69
C SER A 294 -6.22 10.75 -60.88
N ARG A 295 -5.47 9.80 -61.43
CA ARG A 295 -4.76 9.96 -62.69
C ARG A 295 -5.84 10.06 -63.77
N LYS A 296 -6.00 11.26 -64.32
CA LYS A 296 -6.91 11.56 -65.44
C LYS A 296 -6.68 10.57 -66.59
N ASP A 297 -7.81 10.21 -67.20
CA ASP A 297 -8.01 9.32 -68.33
C ASP A 297 -7.10 9.61 -69.53
N PHE A 298 -6.75 8.55 -70.27
CA PHE A 298 -6.25 8.59 -71.66
C PHE A 298 -7.41 8.53 -72.63
#